data_AF-A0A836BL07-F1
#
_entry.id   AF-A0A836BL07-F1
#
_cell.length_a   1.000
_cell.length_b   1.000
_cell.length_c   1.000
_cell.angle_alpha   90.00
_cell.angle_beta   90.00
_cell.angle_gamma   90.00
#
_symmetry.space_group_name_H-M   'P 1'
#
loop_
_entity.id
_entity.type
_entity.pdbx_description
1 polymer ?
#
loop_
_entity_poly.entity_id
_entity_poly.type
_entity_poly.pdbx_seq_one_letter_code
_entity_poly.pdbx_strand_id
1 'polypeptide(L)'
;MANVSILDELKRNQIFDLLEKGQRIDGRAFDEHRPLSIETGVIPKANGSARVRLGDTEVVAGVKIQPDRPFPDMGDKGIFICTAEILPLAHPTAEPGPPQEGVIELARVVDRGIRESGMIDLSQLVLQKDKSVIGIFSDNSVIDQNGNLFDACAYASTAAILSSKIPKWEMKDDVPTLVEGQESDT
;
A
#
# COMPACT_ATOMS: atom_id res chain seq x y z
N MET A 1 5.69 -26.21 -12.87
CA MET A 1 6.97 -25.95 -12.16
C MET A 1 7.91 -25.32 -13.16
N ALA A 2 8.22 -24.03 -13.02
CA ALA A 2 9.29 -23.44 -13.82
C ALA A 2 10.58 -24.20 -13.50
N ASN A 3 11.33 -24.64 -14.53
CA ASN A 3 12.64 -25.26 -14.33
C ASN A 3 13.51 -24.26 -13.56
N VAL A 4 13.89 -24.62 -12.33
CA VAL A 4 14.87 -23.86 -11.55
C VAL A 4 16.13 -23.83 -12.40
N SER A 5 16.60 -22.62 -12.73
CA SER A 5 17.82 -22.49 -13.54
C SER A 5 19.01 -22.99 -12.72
N ILE A 6 20.02 -23.55 -13.37
CA ILE A 6 21.32 -23.85 -12.74
C ILE A 6 21.87 -22.60 -12.03
N LEU A 7 21.58 -21.41 -12.58
CA LEU A 7 21.93 -20.13 -11.96
C LEU A 7 21.26 -19.91 -10.61
N ASP A 8 20.01 -20.33 -10.44
CA ASP A 8 19.27 -20.15 -9.19
C ASP A 8 19.78 -21.10 -8.10
N GLU A 9 20.19 -22.32 -8.47
CA GLU A 9 20.84 -23.26 -7.56
C GLU A 9 22.20 -22.74 -7.09
N LEU A 10 23.02 -22.21 -8.02
CA LEU A 10 24.31 -21.60 -7.68
C LEU A 10 24.15 -20.39 -6.76
N LYS A 11 23.20 -19.49 -7.07
CA LYS A 11 22.88 -18.34 -6.21
C LYS A 11 22.44 -18.78 -4.82
N ARG A 12 21.59 -19.81 -4.73
CA ARG A 12 21.12 -20.36 -3.45
C ARG A 12 22.29 -20.88 -2.61
N ASN A 13 23.19 -21.68 -3.20
CA ASN A 13 24.35 -22.22 -2.49
C ASN A 13 25.28 -21.10 -2.01
N GLN A 14 25.53 -20.10 -2.85
CA GLN A 14 26.32 -18.94 -2.47
C GLN A 14 25.70 -18.18 -1.28
N ILE A 15 24.38 -18.03 -1.25
CA ILE A 15 23.69 -17.40 -0.11
C ILE A 15 23.90 -18.22 1.17
N PHE A 16 23.78 -19.55 1.12
CA PHE A 16 24.04 -20.41 2.29
C PHE A 16 25.47 -20.29 2.80
N ASP A 17 26.47 -20.34 1.92
CA ASP A 17 27.89 -20.21 2.28
C ASP A 17 28.20 -18.86 2.96
N LEU A 18 27.53 -17.78 2.54
CA LEU A 18 27.68 -16.46 3.15
C LEU A 18 26.98 -16.39 4.51
N LEU A 19 25.80 -16.98 4.65
CA LEU A 19 25.07 -17.03 5.91
C LEU A 19 25.87 -17.79 6.99
N GLU A 20 26.54 -18.89 6.64
CA GLU A 20 27.43 -19.63 7.56
C GLU A 20 28.60 -18.76 8.07
N LYS A 21 29.02 -17.77 7.27
CA LYS A 21 30.09 -16.83 7.61
C LYS A 21 29.57 -15.56 8.30
N GLY A 22 28.27 -15.46 8.57
CA GLY A 22 27.66 -14.27 9.16
C GLY A 22 27.61 -13.07 8.20
N GLN A 23 27.58 -13.32 6.89
CA GLN A 23 27.64 -12.29 5.85
C GLN A 23 26.42 -12.34 4.93
N ARG A 24 26.12 -11.19 4.31
CA ARG A 24 25.10 -11.06 3.26
C ARG A 24 25.75 -10.76 1.92
N ILE A 25 25.01 -11.05 0.84
CA ILE A 25 25.47 -10.82 -0.55
C ILE A 25 25.87 -9.36 -0.84
N ASP A 26 25.26 -8.41 -0.15
CA ASP A 26 25.47 -6.97 -0.30
C ASP A 26 26.26 -6.36 0.85
N GLY A 27 26.85 -7.20 1.71
CA GLY A 27 27.74 -6.79 2.81
C GLY A 27 27.06 -6.18 4.03
N ARG A 28 25.72 -6.04 4.03
CA ARG A 28 24.97 -5.53 5.18
C ARG A 28 25.02 -6.45 6.39
N ALA A 29 24.82 -5.89 7.58
CA ALA A 29 24.55 -6.68 8.77
C ALA A 29 23.17 -7.37 8.69
N PHE A 30 22.91 -8.38 9.53
CA PHE A 30 21.65 -9.13 9.49
C PHE A 30 20.42 -8.32 9.95
N ASP A 31 20.64 -7.35 10.82
CA ASP A 31 19.64 -6.40 11.33
C ASP A 31 19.59 -5.08 10.53
N GLU A 32 20.43 -4.94 9.52
CA GLU A 32 20.51 -3.73 8.70
C GLU A 32 19.54 -3.79 7.50
N HIS A 33 18.65 -2.80 7.42
CA HIS A 33 17.75 -2.63 6.27
C HIS A 33 18.49 -2.09 5.03
N ARG A 34 17.87 -2.23 3.86
CA ARG A 34 18.38 -1.54 2.65
C ARG A 34 18.17 -0.04 2.82
N PRO A 35 18.91 0.82 2.09
CA PRO A 35 18.61 2.23 2.04
C PRO A 35 17.13 2.48 1.72
N LEU A 36 16.46 3.25 2.58
CA LEU A 36 15.05 3.60 2.45
C LEU A 36 14.94 5.07 2.03
N SER A 37 14.17 5.35 0.98
CA SER A 37 13.76 6.70 0.59
C SER A 37 12.24 6.75 0.46
N ILE A 38 11.64 7.83 0.95
CA ILE A 38 10.19 8.06 0.90
C ILE A 38 9.96 9.49 0.38
N GLU A 39 9.27 9.60 -0.74
CA GLU A 39 8.87 10.87 -1.36
C GLU A 39 7.34 10.97 -1.35
N THR A 40 6.77 11.91 -0.59
CA THR A 40 5.31 12.13 -0.56
C THR A 40 4.85 13.12 -1.62
N GLY A 41 3.58 13.05 -2.04
CA GLY A 41 2.98 14.01 -2.98
C GLY A 41 3.40 13.79 -4.44
N VAL A 42 3.87 12.59 -4.79
CA VAL A 42 4.37 12.24 -6.13
C VAL A 42 3.27 12.15 -7.20
N ILE A 43 2.01 11.96 -6.80
CA ILE A 43 0.84 11.98 -7.68
C ILE A 43 -0.05 13.19 -7.29
N PRO A 44 0.06 14.33 -7.99
CA PRO A 44 -0.66 15.55 -7.63
C PRO A 44 -2.20 15.44 -7.68
N LYS A 45 -2.71 14.48 -8.47
CA LYS A 45 -4.15 14.25 -8.61
C LYS A 45 -4.72 13.36 -7.50
N ALA A 46 -3.91 12.67 -6.72
CA ALA A 46 -4.36 11.83 -5.61
C ALA A 46 -4.64 12.70 -4.36
N ASN A 47 -5.47 12.22 -3.45
CA ASN A 47 -5.69 12.90 -2.17
C ASN A 47 -4.41 12.88 -1.32
N GLY A 48 -3.69 11.76 -1.39
CA GLY A 48 -2.33 11.60 -0.91
C GLY A 48 -1.58 10.59 -1.76
N SER A 49 -0.25 10.62 -1.73
CA SER A 49 0.57 9.68 -2.48
C SER A 49 1.98 9.61 -1.93
N ALA A 50 2.65 8.49 -2.14
CA ALA A 50 4.05 8.34 -1.79
C ALA A 50 4.77 7.39 -2.76
N ARG A 51 6.01 7.72 -3.11
CA ARG A 51 6.97 6.81 -3.73
C ARG A 51 7.93 6.33 -2.65
N VAL A 52 8.08 5.02 -2.53
CA VAL A 52 9.03 4.38 -1.63
C VAL A 52 10.06 3.61 -2.43
N ARG A 53 11.33 3.77 -2.06
CA ARG A 53 12.43 2.95 -2.53
C ARG A 53 13.10 2.26 -1.35
N LEU A 54 13.14 0.93 -1.37
CA LEU A 54 13.84 0.11 -0.38
C LEU A 54 14.94 -0.70 -1.08
N GLY A 55 16.13 -0.09 -1.18
CA GLY A 55 17.11 -0.47 -2.20
C GLY A 55 16.50 -0.29 -3.59
N ASP A 56 16.57 -1.34 -4.42
CA ASP A 56 16.01 -1.30 -5.77
C ASP A 56 14.52 -1.68 -5.83
N THR A 57 13.88 -1.99 -4.71
CA THR A 57 12.42 -2.19 -4.70
C THR A 57 11.74 -0.84 -4.71
N GLU A 58 10.92 -0.57 -5.72
CA GLU A 58 10.18 0.68 -5.87
C GLU A 58 8.67 0.43 -5.88
N VAL A 59 7.95 1.14 -5.00
CA VAL A 59 6.49 1.11 -4.90
C VAL A 59 5.97 2.54 -4.91
N VAL A 60 4.90 2.78 -5.66
CA VAL A 60 4.16 4.03 -5.62
C VAL A 60 2.76 3.75 -5.09
N ALA A 61 2.40 4.39 -3.97
CA ALA A 61 1.05 4.34 -3.42
C ALA A 61 0.28 5.62 -3.77
N GLY A 62 -0.97 5.44 -4.19
CA GLY A 62 -1.94 6.51 -4.34
C GLY A 62 -3.08 6.32 -3.34
N VAL A 63 -3.56 7.42 -2.76
CA VAL A 63 -4.74 7.43 -1.89
C VAL A 63 -5.85 8.25 -2.54
N LYS A 64 -7.03 7.64 -2.62
CA LYS A 64 -8.27 8.29 -3.02
C LYS A 64 -9.27 8.27 -1.88
N ILE A 65 -9.90 9.42 -1.67
CA ILE A 65 -10.87 9.62 -0.60
C ILE A 65 -12.16 10.11 -1.22
N GLN A 66 -13.23 9.34 -1.06
CA GLN A 66 -14.53 9.65 -1.61
C GLN A 66 -15.67 9.06 -0.76
N PRO A 67 -16.88 9.63 -0.82
CA PRO A 67 -18.06 9.03 -0.22
C PRO A 67 -18.37 7.69 -0.87
N ASP A 68 -18.77 6.73 -0.07
CA ASP A 68 -19.23 5.42 -0.50
C ASP A 68 -20.36 4.92 0.43
N ARG A 69 -20.98 3.80 0.08
CA ARG A 69 -21.98 3.13 0.91
C ARG A 69 -21.29 2.23 1.92
N PRO A 70 -21.65 2.31 3.22
CA PRO A 70 -21.10 1.39 4.20
C PRO A 70 -21.48 -0.06 3.88
N PHE A 71 -20.62 -1.01 4.25
CA PHE A 71 -20.98 -2.42 4.17
C PHE A 71 -22.07 -2.74 5.21
N PRO A 72 -23.05 -3.62 4.91
CA PRO A 72 -24.19 -3.89 5.80
C PRO A 72 -23.82 -4.35 7.22
N ASP A 73 -22.65 -4.96 7.35
CA ASP A 73 -22.10 -5.57 8.57
C ASP A 73 -21.08 -4.67 9.31
N MET A 74 -20.66 -3.55 8.71
CA MET A 74 -19.62 -2.65 9.26
C MET A 74 -20.16 -1.57 10.19
N GLY A 75 -21.49 -1.38 10.25
CA GLY A 75 -22.14 -0.39 11.11
C GLY A 75 -21.72 1.05 10.80
N ASP A 76 -21.55 1.86 11.86
CA ASP A 76 -21.19 3.28 11.78
C ASP A 76 -19.68 3.49 11.64
N LYS A 77 -19.07 2.94 10.58
CA LYS A 77 -17.64 3.12 10.28
C LYS A 77 -17.41 3.41 8.81
N GLY A 78 -16.44 4.28 8.55
CA GLY A 78 -15.86 4.49 7.24
C GLY A 78 -15.20 3.24 6.67
N ILE A 79 -14.87 3.33 5.40
CA ILE A 79 -14.26 2.24 4.65
C ILE A 79 -12.77 2.55 4.53
N PHE A 80 -11.95 1.53 4.75
CA PHE A 80 -10.56 1.52 4.32
C PHE A 80 -10.36 0.30 3.45
N ILE A 81 -9.70 0.45 2.31
CA ILE A 81 -9.30 -0.67 1.46
C ILE A 81 -7.88 -0.38 0.97
N CYS A 82 -6.98 -1.32 1.24
CA CYS A 82 -5.66 -1.35 0.63
C CYS A 82 -5.60 -2.41 -0.48
N THR A 83 -5.14 -2.02 -1.66
CA THR A 83 -4.88 -2.93 -2.78
C THR A 83 -3.40 -2.89 -3.17
N ALA A 84 -2.99 -3.89 -3.93
CA ALA A 84 -1.67 -3.94 -4.53
C ALA A 84 -1.77 -4.51 -5.94
N GLU A 85 -0.92 -3.99 -6.83
CA GLU A 85 -0.69 -4.53 -8.17
C GLU A 85 0.82 -4.62 -8.42
N ILE A 86 1.23 -5.65 -9.14
CA ILE A 86 2.61 -5.78 -9.63
C ILE A 86 2.58 -5.51 -11.12
N LEU A 87 3.15 -4.38 -11.53
CA LEU A 87 3.16 -4.00 -12.93
C LEU A 87 4.03 -4.99 -13.72
N PRO A 88 3.67 -5.36 -14.97
CA PRO A 88 4.50 -6.24 -15.79
C PRO A 88 5.93 -5.74 -16.03
N LEU A 89 6.17 -4.43 -15.86
CA LEU A 89 7.50 -3.84 -15.95
C LEU A 89 8.36 -4.09 -14.68
N ALA A 90 7.73 -4.40 -13.55
CA ALA A 90 8.40 -4.52 -12.26
C ALA A 90 9.19 -5.82 -12.10
N HIS A 91 8.82 -6.88 -12.83
CA HIS A 91 9.55 -8.13 -12.84
C HIS A 91 9.21 -8.97 -14.08
N PRO A 92 10.15 -9.74 -14.65
CA PRO A 92 9.89 -10.61 -15.81
C PRO A 92 8.82 -11.68 -15.58
N THR A 93 8.53 -12.04 -14.33
CA THR A 93 7.48 -13.02 -13.98
C THR A 93 6.15 -12.37 -13.65
N ALA A 94 6.05 -11.04 -13.70
CA ALA A 94 4.80 -10.33 -13.46
C ALA A 94 3.93 -10.41 -14.71
N GLU A 95 2.78 -11.08 -14.59
CA GLU A 95 1.81 -11.22 -15.67
C GLU A 95 0.68 -10.19 -15.52
N PRO A 96 0.19 -9.61 -16.64
CA PRO A 96 -0.97 -8.75 -16.61
C PRO A 96 -2.22 -9.57 -16.26
N GLY A 97 -3.12 -8.99 -15.47
CA GLY A 97 -4.36 -9.64 -15.10
C GLY A 97 -4.80 -9.27 -13.69
N PRO A 98 -5.85 -9.94 -13.18
CA PRO A 98 -6.24 -9.77 -11.78
C PRO A 98 -5.10 -10.21 -10.84
N PRO A 99 -5.03 -9.65 -9.62
CA PRO A 99 -4.04 -10.04 -8.62
C PRO A 99 -4.05 -11.55 -8.35
N GLN A 100 -2.87 -12.17 -8.41
CA GLN A 100 -2.67 -13.56 -8.02
C GLN A 100 -2.59 -13.70 -6.49
N GLU A 101 -2.62 -14.93 -5.99
CA GLU A 101 -2.65 -15.25 -4.55
C GLU A 101 -1.62 -14.46 -3.72
N GLY A 102 -0.36 -14.41 -4.14
CA GLY A 102 0.69 -13.69 -3.42
C GLY A 102 0.49 -12.17 -3.37
N VAL A 103 -0.13 -11.59 -4.40
CA VAL A 103 -0.45 -10.15 -4.43
C VAL A 103 -1.67 -9.85 -3.57
N ILE A 104 -2.66 -10.75 -3.57
CA ILE A 104 -3.82 -10.68 -2.67
C ILE A 104 -3.37 -10.77 -1.21
N GLU A 105 -2.46 -11.70 -0.89
CA GLU A 105 -1.86 -11.80 0.44
C GLU A 105 -1.15 -10.51 0.84
N LEU A 106 -0.28 -9.99 -0.04
CA LEU A 106 0.42 -8.73 0.16
C LEU A 106 -0.54 -7.59 0.54
N ALA A 107 -1.56 -7.35 -0.29
CA ALA A 107 -2.55 -6.32 -0.06
C ALA A 107 -3.28 -6.51 1.29
N ARG A 108 -3.71 -7.74 1.61
CA ARG A 108 -4.44 -8.05 2.85
C ARG A 108 -3.59 -7.92 4.11
N VAL A 109 -2.30 -8.25 4.05
CA VAL A 109 -1.39 -8.08 5.18
C VAL A 109 -1.15 -6.59 5.44
N VAL A 110 -0.90 -5.81 4.39
CA VAL A 110 -0.74 -4.35 4.52
C VAL A 110 -2.02 -3.70 5.02
N ASP A 111 -3.18 -4.08 4.47
CA ASP A 111 -4.50 -3.59 4.92
C ASP A 111 -4.70 -3.81 6.41
N ARG A 112 -4.49 -5.05 6.89
CA ARG A 112 -4.63 -5.39 8.31
C ARG A 112 -3.63 -4.67 9.19
N GLY A 113 -2.39 -4.51 8.74
CA GLY A 113 -1.38 -3.75 9.49
C GLY A 113 -1.82 -2.32 9.75
N ILE A 114 -2.40 -1.66 8.75
CA ILE A 114 -2.92 -0.30 8.87
C ILE A 114 -4.20 -0.29 9.71
N ARG A 115 -5.19 -1.12 9.37
CA ARG A 115 -6.51 -1.15 10.02
C ARG A 115 -6.43 -1.52 11.50
N GLU A 116 -5.76 -2.61 11.84
CA GLU A 116 -5.75 -3.17 13.20
C GLU A 116 -4.80 -2.40 14.14
N SER A 117 -3.88 -1.60 13.59
CA SER A 117 -3.06 -0.68 14.40
C SER A 117 -3.88 0.46 15.02
N GLY A 118 -5.08 0.74 14.48
CA GLY A 118 -5.89 1.88 14.90
C GLY A 118 -5.35 3.23 14.42
N MET A 119 -4.41 3.27 13.46
CA MET A 119 -3.85 4.52 12.95
C MET A 119 -4.85 5.38 12.16
N ILE A 120 -5.94 4.78 11.67
CA ILE A 120 -7.07 5.48 11.04
C ILE A 120 -8.32 5.27 11.90
N ASP A 121 -8.90 6.34 12.44
CA ASP A 121 -10.18 6.26 13.14
C ASP A 121 -11.35 6.27 12.15
N LEU A 122 -11.75 5.08 11.70
CA LEU A 122 -12.88 4.92 10.78
C LEU A 122 -14.21 5.39 11.37
N SER A 123 -14.35 5.54 12.69
CA SER A 123 -15.60 6.02 13.29
C SER A 123 -15.88 7.49 12.99
N GLN A 124 -14.84 8.27 12.71
CA GLN A 124 -14.96 9.69 12.34
C GLN A 124 -15.30 9.89 10.85
N LEU A 125 -15.25 8.81 10.07
CA LEU A 125 -15.47 8.83 8.62
C LEU A 125 -16.92 8.48 8.25
N VAL A 126 -17.89 8.85 9.09
CA VAL A 126 -19.33 8.61 8.85
C VAL A 126 -20.01 9.93 8.50
N LEU A 127 -20.61 10.02 7.31
CA LEU A 127 -21.39 11.19 6.90
C LEU A 127 -22.84 11.08 7.37
N GLN A 128 -23.47 9.94 7.07
CA GLN A 128 -24.81 9.61 7.50
C GLN A 128 -24.90 8.10 7.73
N LYS A 129 -25.22 7.76 8.98
CA LYS A 129 -25.44 6.39 9.44
C LYS A 129 -26.27 5.56 8.45
N ASP A 130 -25.79 4.35 8.16
CA ASP A 130 -26.40 3.36 7.27
C ASP A 130 -26.62 3.81 5.81
N LYS A 131 -26.15 5.01 5.42
CA LYS A 131 -26.40 5.58 4.09
C LYS A 131 -25.14 5.98 3.34
N SER A 132 -24.25 6.73 3.98
CA SER A 132 -23.02 7.20 3.35
C SER A 132 -21.92 7.39 4.38
N VAL A 133 -20.74 6.91 4.01
CA VAL A 133 -19.50 7.03 4.79
C VAL A 133 -18.39 7.50 3.86
N ILE A 134 -17.28 7.95 4.43
CA ILE A 134 -16.06 8.24 3.67
C ILE A 134 -15.26 6.95 3.53
N GLY A 135 -14.89 6.63 2.29
CA GLY A 135 -13.97 5.57 1.95
C GLY A 135 -12.58 6.11 1.66
N ILE A 136 -11.56 5.47 2.24
CA ILE A 136 -10.14 5.68 1.97
C ILE A 136 -9.64 4.45 1.21
N PHE A 137 -9.22 4.68 -0.03
CA PHE A 137 -8.71 3.65 -0.93
C PHE A 137 -7.22 3.90 -1.15
N SER A 138 -6.38 2.97 -0.69
CA SER A 138 -4.93 3.02 -0.90
C SER A 138 -4.55 1.95 -1.93
N ASP A 139 -4.03 2.38 -3.08
CA ASP A 139 -3.60 1.48 -4.14
C ASP A 139 -2.07 1.50 -4.23
N ASN A 140 -1.43 0.35 -4.09
CA ASN A 140 0.02 0.19 -4.24
C ASN A 140 0.36 -0.35 -5.63
N SER A 141 1.03 0.47 -6.45
CA SER A 141 1.61 0.04 -7.71
C SER A 141 3.08 -0.29 -7.51
N VAL A 142 3.44 -1.58 -7.58
CA VAL A 142 4.84 -2.02 -7.55
C VAL A 142 5.47 -1.74 -8.92
N ILE A 143 6.50 -0.90 -8.92
CA ILE A 143 7.22 -0.42 -10.11
C ILE A 143 8.48 -1.25 -10.35
N ASP A 144 9.17 -1.67 -9.29
CA ASP A 144 10.35 -2.54 -9.39
C ASP A 144 10.35 -3.53 -8.21
N GLN A 145 10.47 -4.83 -8.50
CA GLN A 145 10.41 -5.90 -7.51
C GLN A 145 11.80 -6.50 -7.27
N ASN A 146 12.48 -6.01 -6.24
CA ASN A 146 13.72 -6.60 -5.72
C ASN A 146 13.55 -7.15 -4.28
N GLY A 147 12.35 -7.63 -3.93
CA GLY A 147 12.05 -8.28 -2.65
C GLY A 147 11.67 -7.35 -1.49
N ASN A 148 11.15 -7.92 -0.40
CA ASN A 148 10.55 -7.21 0.74
C ASN A 148 9.41 -6.24 0.38
N LEU A 149 8.43 -6.74 -0.39
CA LEU A 149 7.27 -5.95 -0.81
C LEU A 149 6.34 -5.59 0.36
N PHE A 150 6.25 -6.40 1.41
CA PHE A 150 5.40 -6.11 2.56
C PHE A 150 5.78 -4.78 3.22
N ASP A 151 7.07 -4.59 3.53
CA ASP A 151 7.57 -3.35 4.12
C ASP A 151 7.42 -2.18 3.16
N ALA A 152 7.80 -2.36 1.88
CA ALA A 152 7.76 -1.30 0.88
C ALA A 152 6.32 -0.78 0.65
N CYS A 153 5.34 -1.67 0.50
CA CYS A 153 3.93 -1.32 0.38
C CYS A 153 3.38 -0.72 1.68
N ALA A 154 3.76 -1.25 2.85
CA ALA A 154 3.32 -0.69 4.13
C ALA A 154 3.83 0.75 4.33
N TYR A 155 5.10 1.02 4.02
CA TYR A 155 5.66 2.36 4.05
C TYR A 155 4.97 3.28 3.04
N ALA A 156 4.73 2.80 1.81
CA ALA A 156 4.12 3.60 0.77
C ALA A 156 2.68 3.97 1.11
N SER A 157 1.83 2.99 1.47
CA SER A 157 0.46 3.26 1.91
C SER A 157 0.42 4.19 3.12
N THR A 158 1.22 3.93 4.16
CA THR A 158 1.22 4.75 5.37
C THR A 158 1.64 6.19 5.09
N ALA A 159 2.72 6.38 4.32
CA ALA A 159 3.18 7.72 3.94
C ALA A 159 2.17 8.45 3.05
N ALA A 160 1.50 7.73 2.14
CA ALA A 160 0.46 8.30 1.28
C ALA A 160 -0.79 8.71 2.09
N ILE A 161 -1.20 7.89 3.07
CA ILE A 161 -2.29 8.21 4.00
C ILE A 161 -1.92 9.44 4.83
N LEU A 162 -0.71 9.48 5.42
CA LEU A 162 -0.23 10.61 6.21
C LEU A 162 -0.16 11.91 5.40
N SER A 163 0.19 11.84 4.11
CA SER A 163 0.22 13.01 3.23
C SER A 163 -1.15 13.37 2.66
N SER A 164 -2.22 12.66 3.02
CA SER A 164 -3.53 12.83 2.39
C SER A 164 -4.24 14.09 2.88
N LYS A 165 -4.89 14.77 1.95
CA LYS A 165 -5.84 15.86 2.23
C LYS A 165 -7.26 15.31 2.09
N ILE A 166 -7.96 15.22 3.21
CA ILE A 166 -9.35 14.75 3.25
C ILE A 166 -10.25 15.90 2.81
N PRO A 167 -10.97 15.78 1.67
CA PRO A 167 -11.91 16.81 1.28
C PRO A 167 -13.10 16.81 2.24
N LYS A 168 -13.65 18.00 2.52
CA LYS A 168 -14.86 18.09 3.34
C LYS A 168 -16.10 17.76 2.52
N TRP A 169 -16.94 16.88 3.07
CA TRP A 169 -18.19 16.45 2.44
C TRP A 169 -19.37 16.80 3.33
N GLU A 170 -20.48 17.24 2.72
CA GLU A 170 -21.73 17.52 3.40
C GLU A 170 -22.88 16.79 2.70
N MET A 171 -23.87 16.35 3.47
CA MET A 171 -25.10 15.79 2.91
C MET A 171 -26.03 16.93 2.50
N LYS A 172 -26.31 17.05 1.20
CA LYS A 172 -27.33 17.95 0.65
C LYS A 172 -28.32 17.14 -0.16
N ASP A 173 -29.61 17.27 0.14
CA ASP A 173 -30.68 16.51 -0.52
C ASP A 173 -30.39 15.01 -0.58
N ASP A 174 -29.89 14.45 0.53
CA ASP A 174 -29.51 13.04 0.64
C ASP A 174 -28.35 12.56 -0.26
N VAL A 175 -27.60 13.49 -0.84
CA VAL A 175 -26.44 13.23 -1.70
C VAL A 175 -25.17 13.82 -1.06
N PRO A 176 -24.07 13.06 -0.97
CA PRO A 176 -22.77 13.59 -0.58
C PRO A 176 -22.30 14.64 -1.58
N THR A 177 -22.15 15.88 -1.12
CA THR A 177 -21.70 17.01 -1.94
C THR A 177 -20.38 17.53 -1.41
N LEU A 178 -19.41 17.71 -2.31
CA LEU A 178 -18.10 18.26 -1.97
C LEU A 178 -18.24 19.74 -1.60
N VAL A 179 -17.65 20.14 -0.48
CA VAL A 179 -17.51 21.56 -0.13
C VAL A 179 -16.21 22.07 -0.76
N GLU A 180 -16.32 22.80 -1.87
CA GLU A 180 -15.15 23.28 -2.61
C GLU A 180 -14.22 24.13 -1.72
N GLY A 181 -12.92 23.80 -1.74
CA GLY A 181 -11.87 24.55 -1.07
C GLY A 181 -11.77 24.36 0.46
N GLN A 182 -12.55 23.43 1.05
CA GLN A 182 -12.43 23.08 2.46
C GLN A 182 -11.88 21.66 2.64
N GLU A 183 -10.87 21.53 3.50
CA GLU A 183 -10.35 20.25 4.00
C GLU A 183 -11.13 19.89 5.28
N SER A 184 -11.31 18.61 5.54
CA SER A 184 -11.87 18.13 6.80
C SER A 184 -10.82 18.33 7.90
N ASP A 185 -11.24 18.79 9.08
CA ASP A 185 -10.37 18.89 10.28
C ASP A 185 -10.08 17.51 10.92
N THR A 186 -10.46 16.44 10.21
CA THR A 186 -10.51 15.04 10.67
C THR A 186 -9.33 14.27 10.09
#